data_AF-A0A948S3S8-F1
#
_entry.id   AF-A0A948S3S8-F1
#
_cell.length_a   1.000
_cell.length_b   1.000
_cell.length_c   1.000
_cell.angle_alpha   90.00
_cell.angle_beta   90.00
_cell.angle_gamma   90.00
#
_symmetry.space_group_name_H-M   'P 1'
#
loop_
_entity.id
_entity.type
_entity.pdbx_description
1 polymer ?
#
loop_
_entity_poly.entity_id
_entity_poly.type
_entity_poly.pdbx_seq_one_letter_code
_entity_poly.pdbx_strand_id
1 'polypeptide(L)' 'MLKLLPNSKAVPREYQAAKALITGIDKGGIPLNPVKVNAIARDLGLEVSVKDPVEKTIQRIRNAVERV' A
#
# COMPACT_ATOMS: atom_id res chain seq x y z
N MET A 1 16.59 13.65 -31.97
CA MET A 1 15.74 12.44 -32.02
C MET A 1 15.49 11.98 -30.59
N LEU A 2 14.43 12.48 -29.96
CA LEU A 2 14.10 12.15 -28.57
C LEU A 2 13.33 10.82 -28.60
N LYS A 3 13.95 9.75 -28.10
CA LYS A 3 13.33 8.44 -27.99
C LYS A 3 12.37 8.49 -26.80
N LEU A 4 11.08 8.69 -27.07
CA LEU A 4 10.03 8.50 -26.05
C LEU A 4 10.08 7.02 -25.64
N LEU A 5 10.67 6.75 -24.49
CA LEU A 5 10.61 5.43 -23.87
C LEU A 5 9.14 5.13 -23.51
N PRO A 6 8.70 3.87 -23.62
CA PRO A 6 7.29 3.52 -23.47
C PRO A 6 6.77 3.99 -22.11
N ASN A 7 5.59 4.58 -22.14
CA ASN A 7 4.78 4.95 -20.99
C ASN A 7 4.40 3.67 -20.22
N SER A 8 5.33 3.11 -19.45
CA SER A 8 5.02 2.16 -18.38
C SER A 8 4.08 2.92 -17.45
N LYS A 9 2.78 2.64 -17.48
CA LYS A 9 1.77 3.30 -16.64
C LYS A 9 2.33 3.40 -15.23
N ALA A 10 2.72 4.61 -14.82
CA ALA A 10 3.35 4.81 -13.53
C ALA A 10 2.42 4.26 -12.45
N VAL A 11 2.94 3.43 -11.55
CA VAL A 11 2.16 2.90 -10.43
C VAL A 11 1.53 4.09 -9.70
N PRO A 12 0.21 4.11 -9.48
CA PRO A 12 -0.43 5.22 -8.79
C PRO A 12 0.18 5.47 -7.41
N ARG A 13 0.15 6.72 -6.94
CA ARG A 13 0.88 7.16 -5.75
C ARG A 13 0.47 6.40 -4.49
N GLU A 14 -0.81 6.13 -4.35
CA GLU A 14 -1.42 5.33 -3.28
C GLU A 14 -0.83 3.91 -3.23
N TYR A 15 -0.61 3.29 -4.40
CA TYR A 15 0.02 1.98 -4.51
C TYR A 15 1.52 2.02 -4.20
N GLN A 16 2.21 3.13 -4.46
CA GLN A 16 3.61 3.29 -4.06
C GLN A 16 3.74 3.34 -2.53
N ALA A 17 2.88 4.11 -1.85
CA ALA A 17 2.86 4.18 -0.39
C ALA A 17 2.54 2.81 0.24
N ALA A 18 1.58 2.08 -0.33
CA ALA A 18 1.24 0.72 0.07
C ALA A 18 2.41 -0.26 -0.11
N LYS A 19 3.07 -0.24 -1.28
CA LYS A 19 4.27 -1.07 -1.56
C LYS A 19 5.39 -0.77 -0.56
N ALA A 20 5.62 0.51 -0.25
CA ALA A 20 6.64 0.91 0.72
C ALA A 20 6.33 0.40 2.14
N LEU A 21 5.07 0.50 2.57
CA LEU A 21 4.61 -0.02 3.87
C LEU A 21 4.86 -1.54 3.97
N ILE A 22 4.38 -2.31 2.99
CA ILE A 22 4.52 -3.77 2.99
C ILE A 22 5.99 -4.18 2.95
N THR A 23 6.81 -3.53 2.12
CA THR A 23 8.25 -3.80 2.04
C THR A 23 8.95 -3.52 3.38
N GLY A 24 8.55 -2.47 4.10
CA GLY A 24 9.09 -2.19 5.43
C GLY A 24 8.75 -3.27 6.44
N ILE A 25 7.51 -3.78 6.40
CA ILE A 25 7.04 -4.88 7.26
C ILE A 25 7.77 -6.19 6.93
N ASP A 26 7.93 -6.51 5.65
CA ASP A 26 8.64 -7.72 5.20
C ASP A 26 10.11 -7.74 5.63
N LYS A 27 10.71 -6.57 5.86
CA LYS A 27 12.05 -6.42 6.41
C LYS A 27 12.10 -6.47 7.95
N GLY A 28 10.99 -6.81 8.61
CA GLY A 28 10.87 -6.88 10.06
C GLY A 28 10.45 -5.57 10.73
N GLY A 29 10.05 -4.56 9.97
CA GLY A 29 9.53 -3.30 10.51
C GLY A 29 8.15 -3.47 11.14
N ILE A 30 7.88 -2.72 12.22
CA ILE A 30 6.59 -2.73 12.92
C ILE A 30 5.87 -1.40 12.66
N PRO A 31 4.64 -1.40 12.12
CA PRO A 31 3.89 -0.17 11.92
C PRO A 31 3.39 0.40 13.25
N LEU A 32 4.05 1.45 13.72
CA LEU A 32 3.77 2.07 15.02
C LEU A 32 2.49 2.93 15.05
N ASN A 33 1.89 3.19 13.89
CA ASN A 33 0.71 4.04 13.78
C ASN A 33 -0.41 3.37 12.95
N PRO A 34 -1.37 2.71 13.61
CA PRO A 34 -2.51 2.09 12.95
C PRO A 34 -3.39 3.06 12.15
N VAL A 35 -3.47 4.33 12.57
CA VAL A 35 -4.23 5.37 11.84
C VAL A 35 -3.62 5.61 10.45
N LYS A 36 -2.29 5.65 10.35
CA LYS A 36 -1.58 5.77 9.06
C LYS A 36 -1.78 4.53 8.18
N VAL A 37 -1.74 3.33 8.76
CA VAL A 37 -2.03 2.09 8.01
C VAL A 37 -3.44 2.11 7.43
N ASN A 38 -4.43 2.51 8.24
CA ASN A 38 -5.81 2.63 7.80
C ASN A 38 -6.01 3.73 6.74
N ALA A 39 -5.27 4.84 6.82
CA ALA A 39 -5.31 5.88 5.78
C ALA A 39 -4.83 5.33 4.43
N ILE A 40 -3.69 4.65 4.40
CA ILE A 40 -3.15 4.01 3.19
C ILE A 40 -4.16 3.02 2.60
N ALA A 41 -4.81 2.20 3.43
CA ALA A 41 -5.83 1.27 2.96
C ALA A 41 -7.04 2.00 2.34
N ARG A 42 -7.51 3.10 2.94
CA ARG A 42 -8.61 3.90 2.38
C ARG A 42 -8.22 4.57 1.07
N ASP A 43 -6.98 5.05 0.96
CA ASP A 43 -6.46 5.63 -0.28
C ASP A 43 -6.42 4.60 -1.43
N LEU A 44 -6.25 3.32 -1.11
CA LEU A 44 -6.39 2.20 -2.05
C LEU A 44 -7.85 1.81 -2.37
N GLY A 45 -8.84 2.49 -1.78
CA GLY A 45 -10.26 2.15 -1.91
C GLY A 45 -10.68 0.92 -1.09
N LEU A 46 -9.89 0.49 -0.09
CA LEU A 46 -10.23 -0.64 0.76
C LEU A 46 -11.09 -0.19 1.94
N GLU A 47 -12.09 -1.01 2.28
CA GLU A 47 -12.85 -0.82 3.50
C GLU A 47 -12.03 -1.21 4.73
N VAL A 48 -12.02 -0.32 5.74
CA VAL A 48 -11.34 -0.54 7.01
C VAL A 48 -12.21 -0.08 8.18
N SER A 49 -12.18 -0.87 9.25
CA SER A 49 -12.75 -0.50 10.54
C SER A 49 -11.65 -0.10 11.51
N VAL A 50 -11.89 0.95 12.31
CA VAL A 50 -10.98 1.30 13.42
C VAL A 50 -10.97 0.26 14.54
N LYS A 51 -11.95 -0.65 14.55
CA LYS A 51 -12.04 -1.76 15.50
C LYS A 51 -11.35 -3.03 15.00
N ASP A 52 -11.02 -3.10 13.71
CA ASP A 52 -10.29 -4.24 13.17
C ASP A 52 -8.85 -4.23 13.69
N PRO A 53 -8.26 -5.41 14.00
CA PRO A 53 -6.82 -5.52 14.23
C PRO A 53 -6.03 -4.98 13.04
N VAL A 54 -4.90 -4.30 13.30
CA VAL A 54 -4.11 -3.64 12.25
C VAL A 54 -3.56 -4.65 11.24
N GLU A 55 -3.26 -5.88 11.68
CA GLU A 55 -2.79 -7.01 10.87
C GLU A 55 -3.79 -7.37 9.79
N LYS A 56 -5.09 -7.29 10.09
CA LYS A 56 -6.16 -7.52 9.11
C LYS A 56 -6.13 -6.46 8.01
N THR A 57 -5.90 -5.20 8.36
CA THR A 57 -5.72 -4.13 7.37
C THR A 57 -4.44 -4.33 6.55
N ILE A 58 -3.33 -4.71 7.19
CA ILE A 58 -2.05 -5.00 6.51
C ILE A 58 -2.26 -6.11 5.47
N GLN A 59 -2.99 -7.18 5.80
CA GLN A 59 -3.27 -8.26 4.86
C GLN A 59 -4.11 -7.78 3.66
N ARG A 60 -5.12 -6.93 3.88
CA ARG A 60 -5.90 -6.32 2.78
C ARG A 60 -5.01 -5.50 1.85
N ILE A 61 -4.09 -4.70 2.42
CA ILE A 61 -3.12 -3.91 1.65
C ILE A 61 -2.20 -4.83 0.84
N ARG A 62 -1.66 -5.90 1.43
CA ARG A 62 -0.80 -6.88 0.72
C ARG A 62 -1.53 -7.46 -0.49
N ASN A 63 -2.75 -7.96 -0.29
CA ASN A 63 -3.56 -8.52 -1.36
C ASN A 63 -3.87 -7.50 -2.47
N ALA A 64 -4.03 -6.22 -2.14
CA ALA A 64 -4.27 -5.17 -3.13
C ALA A 64 -3.02 -4.89 -3.97
N VAL A 65 -1.86 -4.83 -3.32
CA VAL A 65 -0.56 -4.58 -3.96
C VAL A 65 -0.15 -5.72 -4.91
N GLU A 66 -0.50 -6.97 -4.60
CA GLU A 66 -0.20 -8.13 -5.45
C GLU A 66 -0.96 -8.13 -6.80
N ARG A 67 -2.01 -7.31 -6.94
CA ARG A 67 -2.83 -7.23 -8.16
C ARG A 67 -2.29 -6.28 -9.24
N VAL A 68 -1.19 -5.55 -8.96
CA VAL A 68 -0.60 -4.51 -9.82
C VAL A 68 0.91 -4.64 -10.00
#